data_AF-A0A5P8WE29-F1
#
_entry.id   AF-A0A5P8WE29-F1
#
_cell.length_a   1.000
_cell.length_b   1.000
_cell.length_c   1.000
_cell.angle_alpha   90.00
_cell.angle_beta   90.00
_cell.angle_gamma   90.00
#
_symmetry.space_group_name_H-M   'P 1'
#
loop_
_entity.id
_entity.type
_entity.pdbx_description
1 polymer ?
#
loop_
_entity_poly.entity_id
_entity_poly.type
_entity_poly.pdbx_seq_one_letter_code
_entity_poly.pdbx_strand_id
1 'polypeptide(L)' 'MDTDKEDSTSWWERVKYYAQLAIERVEFGVNAVKELLSTLTSDERCGVMLKFEDINPEKFAQLVTDAPDWVEWRG' A
#
# COMPACT_ATOMS: atom_id res chain seq x y z
N MET A 1 -7.56 25.36 15.49
CA MET A 1 -6.72 24.19 15.80
C MET A 1 -7.51 23.00 15.31
N ASP A 2 -7.50 22.80 13.99
CA ASP A 2 -8.34 21.82 13.26
C ASP A 2 -7.58 21.18 12.08
N THR A 3 -6.33 21.60 11.85
CA THR A 3 -5.49 21.21 10.71
C THR A 3 -5.18 19.71 10.71
N ASP A 4 -5.04 19.10 11.90
CA ASP A 4 -4.72 17.68 12.05
C ASP A 4 -5.79 16.73 11.45
N LYS A 5 -7.06 17.16 11.38
CA LYS A 5 -8.15 16.33 10.82
C LYS A 5 -8.17 16.36 9.30
N GLU A 6 -7.89 17.51 8.68
CA GLU A 6 -7.84 17.62 7.22
C GLU A 6 -6.63 16.86 6.67
N ASP A 7 -5.48 16.96 7.34
CA ASP A 7 -4.26 16.23 6.96
C ASP A 7 -4.43 14.71 7.12
N SER A 8 -5.05 14.25 8.20
CA SER A 8 -5.36 12.83 8.42
C SER A 8 -6.36 12.28 7.40
N THR A 9 -7.35 13.09 7.00
CA THR A 9 -8.34 12.70 5.98
C THR A 9 -7.69 12.58 4.61
N SER A 10 -6.86 13.57 4.22
CA SER A 10 -6.13 13.55 2.96
C SER A 10 -5.15 12.38 2.87
N TRP A 11 -4.43 12.10 3.97
CA TRP A 11 -3.54 10.94 4.05
C TRP A 11 -4.29 9.63 3.85
N TRP A 12 -5.43 9.45 4.51
CA TRP A 12 -6.21 8.22 4.40
C TRP A 12 -6.82 8.01 3.02
N GLU A 13 -7.25 9.09 2.35
CA GLU A 13 -7.70 9.03 0.95
C GLU A 13 -6.58 8.63 0.00
N ARG A 14 -5.37 9.17 0.18
CA ARG A 14 -4.18 8.74 -0.57
C ARG A 14 -3.89 7.25 -0.34
N VAL A 15 -3.89 6.79 0.91
CA VAL A 15 -3.65 5.37 1.24
C VAL A 15 -4.66 4.47 0.53
N LYS A 16 -5.96 4.79 0.56
CA LYS A 16 -6.98 4.01 -0.15
C LYS A 16 -6.74 3.97 -1.65
N TYR A 17 -6.43 5.11 -2.25
CA TYR A 17 -6.14 5.20 -3.68
C TYR A 17 -4.95 4.32 -4.08
N TYR A 18 -3.83 4.44 -3.37
CA TYR A 18 -2.64 3.66 -3.66
C TYR A 18 -2.78 2.18 -3.31
N ALA A 19 -3.61 1.80 -2.33
CA ALA A 19 -3.95 0.40 -2.08
C ALA A 19 -4.67 -0.24 -3.26
N GLN A 20 -5.62 0.48 -3.87
CA GLN A 20 -6.30 0.01 -5.09
C GLN A 20 -5.29 -0.18 -6.24
N LEU A 21 -4.39 0.79 -6.44
CA LEU A 21 -3.34 0.67 -7.45
C LEU A 21 -2.38 -0.49 -7.16
N ALA A 22 -2.03 -0.74 -5.89
CA ALA A 22 -1.16 -1.86 -5.51
C ALA A 22 -1.81 -3.20 -5.86
N ILE A 23 -3.12 -3.35 -5.62
CA ILE A 23 -3.91 -4.52 -6.01
C ILE A 23 -3.86 -4.75 -7.52
N GLU A 24 -4.02 -3.70 -8.32
CA GLU A 24 -3.91 -3.77 -9.78
C GLU A 24 -2.48 -4.14 -10.21
N ARG A 25 -1.47 -3.58 -9.55
CA ARG A 25 -0.04 -3.81 -9.86
C ARG A 25 0.42 -5.25 -9.66
N VAL A 26 -0.24 -6.04 -8.80
CA VAL A 26 0.10 -7.46 -8.62
C VAL A 26 0.03 -8.25 -9.93
N GLU A 27 -0.86 -7.89 -10.86
CA GLU A 27 -0.96 -8.55 -12.18
C GLU A 27 0.28 -8.33 -13.05
N PHE A 28 1.04 -7.27 -12.77
CA PHE A 28 2.28 -6.94 -13.44
C PHE A 28 3.52 -7.42 -12.64
N GLY A 29 3.30 -8.13 -11.53
CA GLY A 29 4.32 -8.73 -10.69
C GLY A 29 4.82 -7.85 -9.54
N VAL A 30 5.57 -8.48 -8.64
CA VAL A 30 6.12 -7.88 -7.41
C VAL A 30 6.87 -6.57 -7.67
N ASN A 31 7.69 -6.50 -8.72
CA ASN A 31 8.49 -5.30 -9.01
C ASN A 31 7.60 -4.09 -9.30
N ALA A 32 6.47 -4.26 -9.98
CA ALA A 32 5.55 -3.17 -10.27
C ALA A 32 4.89 -2.62 -8.99
N VAL A 33 4.68 -3.48 -7.98
CA VAL A 33 4.23 -3.08 -6.65
C VAL A 33 5.33 -2.33 -5.91
N LYS A 34 6.59 -2.81 -5.93
CA LYS A 34 7.73 -2.12 -5.30
C LYS A 34 7.99 -0.75 -5.92
N GLU A 35 7.88 -0.64 -7.24
CA GLU A 35 7.96 0.64 -7.96
C GLU A 35 6.83 1.60 -7.58
N LEU A 36 5.61 1.11 -7.35
CA LEU A 36 4.53 1.96 -6.82
C LEU A 36 4.90 2.50 -5.44
N LEU A 37 5.28 1.59 -4.53
CA LEU A 37 5.56 1.92 -3.14
C LEU A 37 6.76 2.86 -3.01
N SER A 38 7.76 2.77 -3.88
CA SER A 38 8.94 3.64 -3.85
C SER A 38 8.61 5.13 -4.02
N THR A 39 7.48 5.46 -4.64
CA THR A 39 6.98 6.84 -4.80
C THR A 39 6.33 7.43 -3.54
N LEU A 40 6.11 6.60 -2.52
CA LEU A 40 5.40 6.93 -1.29
C LEU A 40 6.36 7.13 -0.11
N THR A 41 5.89 7.87 0.89
CA THR A 41 6.54 7.96 2.21
C THR A 41 6.41 6.64 2.98
N SER A 42 7.28 6.39 3.96
CA SER A 42 7.23 5.14 4.76
C SER A 42 5.85 4.92 5.42
N ASP A 43 5.28 5.97 6.02
CA ASP A 43 3.95 5.89 6.63
C ASP A 43 2.87 5.50 5.61
N GLU A 44 2.90 6.08 4.42
CA GLU A 44 1.97 5.73 3.35
C GLU A 44 2.20 4.31 2.82
N ARG A 45 3.44 3.84 2.69
CA ARG A 45 3.71 2.44 2.30
C ARG A 45 3.09 1.47 3.29
N CYS A 46 3.27 1.75 4.57
CA CYS A 46 2.67 0.96 5.64
C CYS A 46 1.14 0.97 5.54
N GLY A 47 0.54 2.15 5.45
CA GLY A 47 -0.91 2.31 5.30
C GLY A 47 -1.47 1.59 4.07
N VAL A 48 -0.79 1.70 2.93
CA VAL A 48 -1.16 1.06 1.66
C VAL A 48 -1.12 -0.44 1.77
N MET A 49 -0.08 -1.03 2.36
CA MET A 49 0.02 -2.48 2.51
C MET A 49 -1.06 -3.03 3.46
N LEU A 50 -1.32 -2.35 4.57
CA LEU A 50 -2.41 -2.73 5.49
C LEU A 50 -3.78 -2.59 4.83
N LYS A 51 -3.99 -1.51 4.07
CA LYS A 51 -5.27 -1.29 3.39
C LYS A 51 -5.49 -2.22 2.21
N PHE A 52 -4.41 -2.62 1.53
CA PHE A 52 -4.45 -3.67 0.51
C PHE A 52 -4.93 -4.98 1.15
N GLU A 53 -4.28 -5.47 2.21
CA GLU A 53 -4.69 -6.69 2.91
C GLU A 53 -6.18 -6.68 3.29
N ASP A 54 -6.69 -5.54 3.77
CA ASP A 54 -8.11 -5.35 4.12
C ASP A 54 -9.07 -5.36 2.91
N ILE A 55 -8.66 -4.79 1.76
CA ILE A 55 -9.51 -4.74 0.56
C ILE A 55 -9.52 -6.07 -0.19
N ASN A 56 -8.36 -6.72 -0.35
CA ASN A 56 -8.23 -7.94 -1.15
C ASN A 56 -7.22 -8.91 -0.50
N PRO A 57 -7.63 -9.66 0.53
CA PRO A 57 -6.74 -10.54 1.28
C PRO A 57 -6.20 -11.71 0.44
N GLU A 58 -6.96 -12.18 -0.55
CA GLU A 58 -6.52 -13.28 -1.42
C GLU A 58 -5.35 -12.84 -2.32
N LYS A 59 -5.47 -11.68 -2.96
CA LYS A 59 -4.40 -11.14 -3.81
C LYS A 59 -3.21 -10.65 -2.97
N PHE A 60 -3.46 -10.21 -1.75
CA PHE A 60 -2.40 -9.93 -0.79
C PHE A 60 -1.63 -11.21 -0.42
N ALA A 61 -2.33 -12.33 -0.13
CA ALA A 61 -1.68 -13.60 0.15
C ALA A 61 -0.81 -14.09 -1.03
N GLN A 62 -1.25 -13.86 -2.27
CA GLN A 62 -0.43 -14.09 -3.46
C GLN A 62 0.85 -13.25 -3.43
N LEU A 63 0.74 -11.93 -3.21
CA LEU A 63 1.90 -11.04 -3.11
C LEU A 63 2.89 -11.50 -2.03
N VAL A 64 2.39 -11.88 -0.85
CA VAL A 64 3.22 -12.36 0.27
C VAL A 64 3.90 -13.70 -0.06
N THR A 65 3.24 -14.56 -0.83
CA THR A 65 3.82 -15.83 -1.29
C THR A 65 4.97 -15.58 -2.28
N ASP A 66 4.78 -14.64 -3.21
CA ASP A 66 5.77 -14.31 -4.23
C ASP A 66 6.92 -13.46 -3.66
N ALA A 67 6.68 -12.73 -2.58
CA ALA A 67 7.63 -11.85 -1.92
C ALA A 67 7.50 -11.90 -0.39
N PRO A 68 8.07 -12.93 0.27
CA PRO A 68 8.00 -13.07 1.73
C PRO A 68 8.71 -11.95 2.49
N ASP A 69 9.61 -11.20 1.82
CA ASP A 69 10.32 -10.02 2.33
C ASP A 69 9.49 -8.72 2.29
N TRP A 70 8.23 -8.76 1.87
CA TRP A 70 7.38 -7.56 1.69
C TRP A 70 7.32 -6.63 2.90
N VAL A 71 7.51 -7.17 4.10
CA VAL A 71 7.53 -6.43 5.36
C VAL A 71 8.61 -5.36 5.37
N GLU A 72 9.75 -5.60 4.71
CA GLU A 72 10.86 -4.66 4.59
C GLU A 72 10.51 -3.43 3.74
N TRP A 73 9.47 -3.51 2.91
CA TRP A 73 9.07 -2.42 2.01
C TRP A 73 8.19 -1.38 2.71
N ARG A 74 7.76 -1.65 3.95
CA ARG A 74 6.96 -0.72 4.76
C ARG A 74 7.82 0.38 5.41
N GLY A 75 9.13 0.18 5.50
CA GLY A 75 10.10 1.12 6.08
C GLY A 75 10.61 2.19 5.11
#